data_AF-W1VKH0-F1
#
_entry.id   AF-W1VKH0-F1
#
_cell.length_a   1.000
_cell.length_b   1.000
_cell.length_c   1.000
_cell.angle_alpha   90.00
_cell.angle_beta   90.00
_cell.angle_gamma   90.00
#
_symmetry.space_group_name_H-M   'P 1'
#
loop_
_entity.id
_entity.type
_entity.pdbx_description
1 polymer ?
#
loop_
_entity_poly.entity_id
_entity_poly.type
_entity_poly.pdbx_seq_one_letter_code
_entity_poly.pdbx_strand_id
1 'polypeptide(L)'
;GSTPLELADGRTITAVDLQAEHLRRVVSHTAHMDLSPLQREVLDLWERGVEAVRAGRPQDVATELDWAAKYQLLTRYAERAGTGLDDPRVARLALAYHDVTTAGLRARLEASGLLRRWVGEEACRQAVTVPPATTRAHLRGTAIGRAQDLRRDLTADWVGLKLDDGRTPAIALRDPFACRDERVDALLAAMEEGAQGWDHTLAQGV
;
A
#
# COMPACT_ATOMS: atom_id res chain seq x y z
N GLY A 1 23.39 6.47 -7.63
CA GLY A 1 22.92 5.27 -8.36
C GLY A 1 23.85 4.83 -9.48
N SER A 2 25.15 5.13 -9.40
CA SER A 2 26.15 4.80 -10.43
C SER A 2 26.78 3.41 -10.27
N THR A 3 26.35 2.63 -9.27
CA THR A 3 26.83 1.28 -9.04
C THR A 3 26.62 0.43 -10.30
N PRO A 4 27.68 -0.19 -10.86
CA PRO A 4 27.57 -1.05 -12.02
C PRO A 4 26.88 -2.38 -11.66
N LEU A 5 26.04 -2.84 -12.56
CA LEU A 5 25.32 -4.11 -12.52
C LEU A 5 25.65 -4.90 -13.79
N GLU A 6 26.00 -6.17 -13.63
CA GLU A 6 26.21 -7.09 -14.75
C GLU A 6 24.87 -7.66 -15.21
N LEU A 7 24.62 -7.65 -16.51
CA LEU A 7 23.44 -8.21 -17.14
C LEU A 7 23.72 -9.65 -17.61
N ALA A 8 22.65 -10.42 -17.81
CA ALA A 8 22.76 -11.81 -18.27
C ALA A 8 23.45 -11.99 -19.64
N ASP A 9 23.51 -10.93 -20.45
CA ASP A 9 24.19 -10.91 -21.75
C ASP A 9 25.66 -10.43 -21.67
N GLY A 10 26.20 -10.27 -20.45
CA GLY A 10 27.57 -9.84 -20.19
C GLY A 10 27.80 -8.33 -20.31
N ARG A 11 26.77 -7.52 -20.61
CA ARG A 11 26.88 -6.06 -20.58
C ARG A 11 26.81 -5.53 -19.15
N THR A 12 27.27 -4.29 -18.95
CA THR A 12 27.18 -3.57 -17.68
C THR A 12 26.24 -2.37 -17.81
N ILE A 13 25.40 -2.14 -16.80
CA ILE A 13 24.52 -0.98 -16.70
C ILE A 13 24.57 -0.41 -15.28
N THR A 14 24.37 0.89 -15.09
CA THR A 14 24.23 1.45 -13.73
C THR A 14 22.80 1.26 -13.20
N ALA A 15 22.63 1.23 -11.88
CA ALA A 15 21.29 1.15 -11.28
C ALA A 15 20.35 2.28 -11.75
N VAL A 16 20.86 3.51 -11.92
CA VAL A 16 20.05 4.65 -12.39
C VAL A 16 19.72 4.55 -13.88
N ASP A 17 20.64 4.04 -14.71
CA ASP A 17 20.38 3.88 -16.15
C ASP A 17 19.40 2.75 -16.44
N LEU A 18 19.42 1.68 -15.63
CA LEU A 18 18.41 0.63 -15.70
C LEU A 18 17.00 1.17 -15.41
N GLN A 19 16.85 2.00 -14.38
CA GLN A 19 15.58 2.67 -14.10
C GLN A 19 15.16 3.61 -15.23
N ALA A 20 16.10 4.38 -15.79
CA ALA A 20 15.83 5.26 -16.93
C ALA A 20 15.39 4.48 -18.19
N GLU A 21 15.94 3.28 -18.41
CA GLU A 21 15.50 2.41 -19.51
C GLU A 21 14.08 1.89 -19.29
N HIS A 22 13.75 1.41 -18.09
CA HIS A 22 12.39 0.98 -17.77
C HIS A 22 11.38 2.12 -17.91
N LEU A 23 11.68 3.29 -17.36
CA LEU A 23 10.84 4.48 -17.49
C LEU A 23 10.58 4.80 -18.97
N ARG A 24 11.63 4.81 -19.81
CA ARG A 24 11.49 5.09 -21.25
C ARG A 24 10.57 4.08 -21.95
N ARG A 25 10.69 2.80 -21.61
CA ARG A 25 9.83 1.73 -22.16
C ARG A 25 8.37 1.92 -21.72
N VAL A 26 8.14 2.25 -20.45
CA VAL A 26 6.80 2.49 -19.91
C VAL A 26 6.17 3.74 -20.54
N VAL A 27 6.89 4.86 -20.61
CA VAL A 27 6.42 6.10 -21.25
C VAL A 27 6.08 5.88 -22.73
N SER A 28 6.92 5.14 -23.45
CA SER A 28 6.65 4.78 -24.85
C SER A 28 5.39 3.92 -24.98
N HIS A 29 5.22 2.93 -24.11
CA HIS A 29 4.03 2.07 -24.09
C HIS A 29 2.75 2.85 -23.78
N THR A 30 2.81 3.81 -22.85
CA THR A 30 1.64 4.57 -22.39
C THR A 30 1.34 5.80 -23.26
N ALA A 31 2.16 6.12 -24.26
CA ALA A 31 2.03 7.33 -25.08
C ALA A 31 0.67 7.48 -25.80
N HIS A 32 -0.02 6.36 -26.04
CA HIS A 32 -1.34 6.33 -26.72
C HIS A 32 -2.47 5.86 -25.80
N MET A 33 -2.21 5.74 -24.50
CA MET A 33 -3.20 5.30 -23.52
C MET A 33 -3.83 6.51 -22.81
N ASP A 34 -5.11 6.39 -22.46
CA ASP A 34 -5.73 7.35 -21.56
C ASP A 34 -5.32 7.00 -20.11
N LEU A 35 -4.36 7.76 -19.60
CA LEU A 35 -3.87 7.58 -18.24
C LEU A 35 -4.81 8.25 -17.24
N SER A 36 -4.97 7.65 -16.06
CA SER A 36 -5.58 8.34 -14.93
C SER A 36 -4.66 9.46 -14.41
N PRO A 37 -5.20 10.45 -13.68
CA PRO A 37 -4.37 11.47 -13.03
C PRO A 37 -3.27 10.87 -12.14
N LEU A 38 -3.57 9.80 -11.40
CA LEU A 38 -2.59 9.10 -10.56
C LEU A 38 -1.48 8.46 -11.41
N GLN A 39 -1.82 7.83 -12.53
CA GLN A 39 -0.82 7.23 -13.42
C GLN A 39 0.13 8.29 -14.00
N ARG A 40 -0.39 9.47 -14.37
CA ARG A 40 0.45 10.60 -14.81
C ARG A 40 1.38 11.09 -13.70
N GLU A 41 0.87 11.27 -12.49
CA GLU A 41 1.69 11.69 -11.33
C GLU A 41 2.79 10.67 -10.98
N VAL A 42 2.49 9.37 -11.11
CA VAL A 42 3.49 8.30 -10.89
C VAL A 42 4.62 8.40 -11.92
N LEU A 43 4.30 8.60 -13.20
CA LEU A 43 5.32 8.74 -14.25
C LEU A 43 6.16 10.01 -14.07
N ASP A 44 5.53 11.13 -13.75
CA ASP A 44 6.22 12.39 -13.44
C ASP A 44 7.19 12.24 -12.26
N LEU A 45 6.72 11.68 -11.14
CA LEU A 45 7.55 11.49 -9.95
C LEU A 45 8.69 10.49 -10.20
N TRP A 46 8.44 9.44 -11.01
CA TRP A 46 9.48 8.49 -11.39
C TRP A 46 10.57 9.18 -12.22
N GLU A 47 10.20 9.98 -13.21
CA GLU A 47 11.15 10.76 -14.03
C GLU A 47 11.99 11.70 -13.17
N ARG A 48 11.34 12.54 -12.35
CA ARG A 48 12.05 13.44 -11.43
C ARG A 48 12.94 12.68 -10.45
N GLY A 49 12.51 11.51 -9.97
CA GLY A 49 13.30 10.66 -9.07
C GLY A 49 14.58 10.13 -9.73
N VAL A 50 14.48 9.65 -10.97
CA VAL A 50 15.65 9.20 -11.75
C VAL A 50 16.63 10.35 -11.97
N GLU A 51 16.13 11.52 -12.36
CA GLU A 51 16.98 12.70 -12.59
C GLU A 51 17.59 13.24 -11.29
N ALA A 52 16.86 13.23 -10.17
CA ALA A 52 17.39 13.59 -8.86
C ALA A 52 18.56 12.69 -8.44
N VAL A 53 18.44 11.37 -8.66
CA VAL A 53 19.53 10.41 -8.38
C VAL A 53 20.71 10.62 -9.32
N ARG A 54 20.47 10.88 -10.61
CA ARG A 54 21.52 11.12 -11.61
C ARG A 54 22.28 12.41 -11.35
N ALA A 55 21.58 13.49 -11.03
CA ALA A 55 22.15 14.81 -10.77
C ALA A 55 22.70 14.97 -9.34
N GLY A 56 22.44 14.01 -8.43
CA GLY A 56 22.80 14.14 -7.02
C GLY A 56 22.01 15.25 -6.32
N ARG A 57 20.76 15.46 -6.71
CA ARG A 57 19.87 16.53 -6.22
C ARG A 57 18.65 15.97 -5.50
N PRO A 58 18.81 15.36 -4.30
CA PRO A 58 17.70 14.81 -3.55
C PRO A 58 16.59 15.84 -3.24
N GLN A 59 16.95 17.11 -3.08
CA GLN A 59 16.00 18.19 -2.80
C GLN A 59 14.90 18.33 -3.86
N ASP A 60 15.14 17.89 -5.10
CA ASP A 60 14.19 18.01 -6.22
C ASP A 60 12.95 17.10 -6.03
N VAL A 61 13.03 16.12 -5.12
CA VAL A 61 11.99 15.10 -4.84
C VAL A 61 11.80 14.86 -3.34
N ALA A 62 12.33 15.75 -2.50
CA ALA A 62 12.39 15.56 -1.06
C ALA A 62 11.04 15.72 -0.34
N THR A 63 9.98 16.14 -1.03
CA THR A 63 8.63 16.15 -0.44
C THR A 63 7.87 14.85 -0.72
N GLU A 64 8.26 14.09 -1.74
CA GLU A 64 7.49 12.94 -2.22
C GLU A 64 8.22 11.60 -2.07
N LEU A 65 9.56 11.58 -2.05
CA LEU A 65 10.36 10.35 -1.89
C LEU A 65 11.03 10.31 -0.52
N ASP A 66 10.71 9.28 0.27
CA ASP A 66 11.18 9.14 1.66
C ASP A 66 12.70 9.19 1.80
N TRP A 67 13.46 8.56 0.89
CA TRP A 67 14.91 8.56 0.97
C TRP A 67 15.50 9.98 0.86
N ALA A 68 14.89 10.82 0.01
CA ALA A 68 15.32 12.19 -0.22
C ALA A 68 14.88 13.10 0.94
N ALA A 69 13.62 12.95 1.38
CA ALA A 69 13.08 13.62 2.55
C ALA A 69 13.93 13.36 3.80
N LYS A 70 14.24 12.08 4.05
CA LYS A 70 15.07 11.62 5.17
C LYS A 70 16.50 12.12 5.03
N TYR A 71 17.11 12.03 3.85
CA TYR A 71 18.45 12.58 3.63
C TYR A 71 18.51 14.06 3.97
N GLN A 72 17.57 14.87 3.46
CA GLN A 72 17.51 16.29 3.73
C GLN A 72 17.29 16.60 5.23
N LEU A 73 16.41 15.86 5.90
CA LEU A 73 16.16 16.00 7.34
C LEU A 73 17.42 15.71 8.18
N LEU A 74 18.10 14.60 7.90
CA LEU A 74 19.27 14.17 8.65
C LEU A 74 20.49 15.06 8.40
N THR A 75 20.74 15.41 7.14
CA THR A 75 21.86 16.29 6.77
C THR A 75 21.70 17.67 7.40
N ARG A 76 20.51 18.29 7.33
CA ARG A 76 20.25 19.58 7.99
C ARG A 76 20.41 19.51 9.51
N TYR A 77 19.99 18.41 10.14
CA TYR A 77 20.18 18.22 11.57
C TYR A 77 21.67 18.12 11.92
N ALA A 78 22.43 17.32 11.17
CA ALA A 78 23.86 17.11 11.36
C ALA A 78 24.64 18.42 11.20
N GLU A 79 24.38 19.18 10.14
CA GLU A 79 24.95 20.50 9.88
C GLU A 79 24.70 21.47 11.04
N ARG A 80 23.44 21.58 11.48
CA ARG A 80 23.07 22.47 12.60
C ARG A 80 23.72 22.05 13.93
N ALA A 81 23.92 20.75 14.13
CA ALA A 81 24.53 20.22 15.34
C ALA A 81 26.07 20.20 15.28
N GLY A 82 26.67 20.61 14.16
CA GLY A 82 28.12 20.57 13.95
C GLY A 82 28.69 19.15 14.02
N THR A 83 27.94 18.16 13.51
CA THR A 83 28.29 16.73 13.63
C THR A 83 28.12 15.99 12.30
N GLY A 84 28.55 14.73 12.25
CA GLY A 84 28.41 13.83 11.10
C GLY A 84 27.13 12.99 11.15
N LEU A 85 26.84 12.29 10.04
CA LEU A 85 25.70 11.38 9.96
C LEU A 85 25.83 10.14 10.86
N ASP A 86 27.04 9.86 11.33
CA ASP A 86 27.42 8.79 12.26
C ASP A 86 27.11 9.12 13.73
N ASP A 87 26.70 10.35 14.05
CA ASP A 87 26.32 10.76 15.40
C ASP A 87 25.09 9.96 15.90
N PRO A 88 25.11 9.40 17.12
CA PRO A 88 23.98 8.67 17.68
C PRO A 88 22.67 9.47 17.72
N ARG A 89 22.73 10.80 17.79
CA ARG A 89 21.55 11.68 17.73
C ARG A 89 20.94 11.72 16.34
N VAL A 90 21.75 11.68 15.28
CA VAL A 90 21.29 11.57 13.89
C VAL A 90 20.64 10.20 13.68
N ALA A 91 21.26 9.13 14.17
CA ALA A 91 20.68 7.78 14.11
C ALA A 91 19.33 7.70 14.83
N ARG A 92 19.20 8.34 16.01
CA ARG A 92 17.92 8.43 16.72
C ARG A 92 16.86 9.17 15.92
N LEU A 93 17.22 10.28 15.26
CA LEU A 93 16.31 11.01 14.38
C LEU A 93 15.89 10.16 13.17
N ALA A 94 16.81 9.39 12.60
CA ALA A 94 16.55 8.48 11.49
C ALA A 94 15.54 7.39 11.85
N LEU A 95 15.53 6.93 13.11
CA LEU A 95 14.51 6.01 13.62
C LEU A 95 13.18 6.74 13.88
N ALA A 96 13.22 7.91 14.52
CA ALA A 96 12.02 8.71 14.83
C ALA A 96 11.25 9.16 13.59
N TYR A 97 11.91 9.27 12.44
CA TYR A 97 11.26 9.52 11.15
C TYR A 97 10.21 8.46 10.79
N HIS A 98 10.39 7.21 11.23
CA HIS A 98 9.48 6.09 10.97
C HIS A 98 8.53 5.79 12.14
N ASP A 99 8.44 6.66 13.15
CA ASP A 99 7.49 6.51 14.24
C ASP A 99 6.05 6.71 13.72
N VAL A 100 5.25 5.65 13.79
CA VAL A 100 3.85 5.62 13.32
C VAL A 100 2.84 6.09 14.38
N THR A 101 3.30 6.41 15.58
CA THR A 101 2.44 6.93 16.65
C THR A 101 2.06 8.39 16.39
N THR A 102 1.15 8.92 17.21
CA THR A 102 0.78 10.34 17.18
C THR A 102 1.93 11.28 17.53
N ALA A 103 3.00 10.78 18.15
CA ALA A 103 4.22 11.54 18.46
C ALA A 103 5.20 11.59 17.28
N GLY A 104 4.95 10.80 16.23
CA GLY A 104 5.80 10.70 15.05
C GLY A 104 5.94 12.00 14.26
N LEU A 105 6.98 12.06 13.43
CA LEU A 105 7.34 13.28 12.72
C LEU A 105 6.44 13.58 11.51
N ARG A 106 5.76 12.56 10.95
CA ARG A 106 4.95 12.67 9.72
C ARG A 106 4.02 13.88 9.72
N ALA A 107 3.16 14.01 10.74
CA ALA A 107 2.16 15.08 10.79
C ALA A 107 2.80 16.49 10.79
N ARG A 108 3.94 16.66 11.48
CA ARG A 108 4.67 17.93 11.51
C ARG A 108 5.35 18.23 10.19
N LEU A 109 5.93 17.21 9.55
CA LEU A 109 6.58 17.36 8.24
C LEU A 109 5.54 17.68 7.15
N GLU A 110 4.39 17.03 7.15
CA GLU A 110 3.27 17.35 6.25
C GLU A 110 2.76 18.79 6.48
N ALA A 111 2.53 19.18 7.75
CA ALA A 111 2.04 20.52 8.09
C ALA A 111 3.02 21.66 7.74
N SER A 112 4.32 21.36 7.66
CA SER A 112 5.37 22.31 7.27
C SER A 112 5.71 22.26 5.78
N GLY A 113 4.98 21.47 4.97
CA GLY A 113 5.23 21.32 3.54
C GLY A 113 6.50 20.53 3.19
N LEU A 114 7.09 19.84 4.17
CA LEU A 114 8.28 19.01 3.99
C LEU A 114 7.94 17.58 3.55
N LEU A 115 6.67 17.16 3.64
CA LEU A 115 6.16 15.93 3.05
C LEU A 115 4.83 16.19 2.34
N ARG A 116 4.69 15.65 1.14
CA ARG A 116 3.46 15.68 0.35
C ARG A 116 2.51 14.61 0.86
N ARG A 117 1.25 15.00 1.08
CA ARG A 117 0.16 14.07 1.37
C ARG A 117 -0.54 13.65 0.09
N TRP A 118 -0.61 12.34 -0.17
CA TRP A 118 -1.30 11.78 -1.33
C TRP A 118 -2.76 11.39 -1.04
N VAL A 119 -3.01 10.84 0.15
CA VAL A 119 -4.33 10.39 0.60
C VAL A 119 -4.77 11.25 1.78
N GLY A 120 -5.99 11.77 1.73
CA GLY A 120 -6.55 12.59 2.79
C GLY A 120 -6.78 11.80 4.09
N GLU A 121 -6.64 12.46 5.23
CA GLU A 121 -6.79 11.83 6.56
C GLU A 121 -8.16 11.16 6.75
N GLU A 122 -9.23 11.74 6.17
CA GLU A 122 -10.57 11.15 6.25
C GLU A 122 -10.65 9.81 5.50
N ALA A 123 -10.08 9.72 4.30
CA ALA A 123 -10.03 8.47 3.54
C ALA A 123 -9.21 7.40 4.28
N CYS A 124 -8.10 7.80 4.92
CA CYS A 124 -7.31 6.91 5.77
C CYS A 124 -8.12 6.41 6.97
N ARG A 125 -8.85 7.29 7.67
CA ARG A 125 -9.71 6.91 8.80
C ARG A 125 -10.80 5.94 8.38
N GLN A 126 -11.47 6.20 7.26
CA GLN A 126 -12.49 5.31 6.72
C GLN A 126 -11.92 3.92 6.39
N ALA A 127 -10.72 3.87 5.82
CA ALA A 127 -10.06 2.61 5.44
C ALA A 127 -9.66 1.72 6.64
N VAL A 128 -9.68 2.24 7.88
CA VAL A 128 -9.46 1.43 9.10
C VAL A 128 -10.58 0.41 9.30
N THR A 129 -11.82 0.78 8.97
CA THR A 129 -13.01 -0.05 9.25
C THR A 129 -13.76 -0.48 8.00
N VAL A 130 -13.56 0.22 6.87
CA VAL A 130 -14.27 -0.06 5.61
C VAL A 130 -13.32 -0.73 4.63
N PRO A 131 -13.60 -1.99 4.21
CA PRO A 131 -12.78 -2.67 3.21
C PRO A 131 -12.97 -2.05 1.81
N PRO A 132 -12.00 -2.23 0.89
CA PRO A 132 -12.15 -1.81 -0.51
C PRO A 132 -13.36 -2.48 -1.17
N ALA A 133 -14.29 -1.68 -1.71
CA ALA A 133 -15.56 -2.13 -2.28
C ALA A 133 -15.45 -2.86 -3.63
N THR A 134 -14.28 -2.85 -4.26
CA THR A 134 -14.06 -3.30 -5.64
C THR A 134 -13.33 -4.64 -5.75
N THR A 135 -13.10 -5.32 -4.63
CA THR A 135 -12.35 -6.58 -4.57
C THR A 135 -13.01 -7.55 -3.59
N ARG A 136 -12.52 -8.80 -3.54
CA ARG A 136 -12.97 -9.78 -2.54
C ARG A 136 -12.75 -9.37 -1.08
N ALA A 137 -11.91 -8.36 -0.84
CA ALA A 137 -11.76 -7.78 0.49
C ALA A 137 -13.10 -7.19 0.99
N HIS A 138 -13.96 -6.71 0.09
CA HIS A 138 -15.32 -6.27 0.42
C HIS A 138 -16.14 -7.39 1.05
N LEU A 139 -16.17 -8.56 0.39
CA LEU A 139 -16.91 -9.75 0.85
C LEU A 139 -16.40 -10.22 2.20
N ARG A 140 -15.07 -10.36 2.33
CA ARG A 140 -14.44 -10.79 3.58
C ARG A 140 -14.67 -9.80 4.72
N GLY A 141 -14.47 -8.50 4.48
CA GLY A 141 -14.66 -7.48 5.53
C GLY A 141 -16.12 -7.38 5.99
N THR A 142 -17.06 -7.53 5.06
CA THR A 142 -18.51 -7.56 5.38
C THR A 142 -18.86 -8.77 6.24
N ALA A 143 -18.38 -9.97 5.87
CA ALA A 143 -18.60 -11.19 6.64
C ALA A 143 -17.98 -11.12 8.05
N ILE A 144 -16.75 -10.62 8.18
CA ILE A 144 -16.09 -10.44 9.48
C ILE A 144 -16.85 -9.43 10.34
N GLY A 145 -17.21 -8.27 9.79
CA GLY A 145 -17.96 -7.25 10.52
C GLY A 145 -19.31 -7.79 11.02
N ARG A 146 -20.05 -8.50 10.15
CA ARG A 146 -21.35 -9.08 10.54
C ARG A 146 -21.20 -10.15 11.62
N ALA A 147 -20.19 -11.02 11.52
CA ALA A 147 -19.91 -12.03 12.53
C ALA A 147 -19.56 -11.38 13.89
N GLN A 148 -18.81 -10.28 13.90
CA GLN A 148 -18.49 -9.52 15.12
C GLN A 148 -19.73 -8.91 15.75
N ASP A 149 -20.59 -8.26 14.96
CA ASP A 149 -21.85 -7.66 15.45
C ASP A 149 -22.77 -8.70 16.09
N LEU A 150 -22.83 -9.90 15.51
CA LEU A 150 -23.68 -11.00 15.97
C LEU A 150 -22.98 -11.95 16.96
N ARG A 151 -21.71 -11.70 17.30
CA ARG A 151 -20.87 -12.55 18.16
C ARG A 151 -20.85 -14.02 17.70
N ARG A 152 -20.64 -14.24 16.40
CA ARG A 152 -20.50 -15.55 15.77
C ARG A 152 -19.03 -15.87 15.52
N ASP A 153 -18.65 -17.13 15.70
CA ASP A 153 -17.31 -17.60 15.38
C ASP A 153 -17.18 -17.81 13.87
N LEU A 154 -16.32 -17.00 13.24
CA LEU A 154 -16.02 -17.04 11.81
C LEU A 154 -14.50 -17.18 11.64
N THR A 155 -14.09 -18.23 10.94
CA THR A 155 -12.71 -18.40 10.47
C THR A 155 -12.58 -17.78 9.08
N ALA A 156 -11.56 -16.94 8.88
CA ALA A 156 -11.31 -16.23 7.62
C ALA A 156 -9.82 -16.19 7.25
N ASP A 157 -9.51 -16.34 5.96
CA ASP A 157 -8.18 -16.13 5.38
C ASP A 157 -8.24 -15.29 4.08
N TRP A 158 -7.24 -15.39 3.19
CA TRP A 158 -7.23 -14.66 1.91
C TRP A 158 -8.22 -15.17 0.87
N VAL A 159 -8.56 -16.45 0.92
CA VAL A 159 -9.34 -17.17 -0.08
C VAL A 159 -10.47 -17.98 0.54
N GLY A 160 -10.64 -17.97 1.85
CA GLY A 160 -11.58 -18.80 2.59
C GLY A 160 -12.37 -18.02 3.64
N LEU A 161 -13.66 -18.34 3.73
CA LEU A 161 -14.57 -17.95 4.81
C LEU A 161 -15.29 -19.20 5.33
N LYS A 162 -15.37 -19.38 6.64
CA LYS A 162 -16.09 -20.50 7.25
C LYS A 162 -16.73 -20.08 8.56
N LEU A 163 -18.06 -20.18 8.63
CA LEU A 163 -18.81 -20.03 9.88
C LEU A 163 -18.66 -21.32 10.70
N ASP A 164 -18.31 -21.19 11.97
CA ASP A 164 -18.07 -22.32 12.85
C ASP A 164 -19.36 -22.79 13.55
N ASP A 165 -20.38 -23.12 12.75
CA ASP A 165 -21.71 -23.59 13.18
C ASP A 165 -21.93 -25.10 12.96
N GLY A 166 -20.94 -25.78 12.36
CA GLY A 166 -20.98 -27.20 12.04
C GLY A 166 -21.89 -27.59 10.87
N ARG A 167 -22.50 -26.62 10.16
CA ARG A 167 -23.46 -26.87 9.06
C ARG A 167 -23.14 -26.10 7.79
N THR A 168 -22.64 -24.88 7.93
CA THR A 168 -22.28 -24.01 6.83
C THR A 168 -20.94 -24.46 6.23
N PRO A 169 -20.89 -24.80 4.93
CA PRO A 169 -19.64 -25.15 4.26
C PRO A 169 -18.72 -23.94 4.15
N ALA A 170 -17.41 -24.22 4.03
CA ALA A 170 -16.44 -23.16 3.75
C ALA A 170 -16.65 -22.61 2.33
N ILE A 171 -16.55 -21.29 2.19
CA ILE A 171 -16.68 -20.56 0.93
C ILE A 171 -15.29 -20.17 0.44
N ALA A 172 -15.00 -20.44 -0.83
CA ALA A 172 -13.74 -20.09 -1.46
C ALA A 172 -13.87 -18.80 -2.30
N LEU A 173 -13.16 -17.74 -1.91
CA LEU A 173 -13.06 -16.45 -2.58
C LEU A 173 -11.85 -16.40 -3.55
N ARG A 174 -11.91 -17.22 -4.61
CA ARG A 174 -10.77 -17.41 -5.53
C ARG A 174 -10.50 -16.21 -6.42
N ASP A 175 -11.54 -15.57 -6.92
CA ASP A 175 -11.41 -14.38 -7.76
C ASP A 175 -11.09 -13.13 -6.90
N PRO A 176 -9.92 -12.50 -7.06
CA PRO A 176 -9.60 -11.28 -6.31
C PRO A 176 -10.47 -10.07 -6.71
N PHE A 177 -11.05 -10.05 -7.90
CA PHE A 177 -11.86 -8.94 -8.42
C PHE A 177 -13.34 -9.04 -8.07
N ALA A 178 -13.81 -10.23 -7.68
CA ALA A 178 -15.20 -10.41 -7.25
C ALA A 178 -15.47 -9.65 -5.95
N CYS A 179 -16.37 -8.65 -6.01
CA CYS A 179 -16.89 -7.95 -4.83
C CYS A 179 -18.33 -8.34 -4.48
N ARG A 180 -18.89 -9.35 -5.16
CA ARG A 180 -20.23 -9.91 -4.94
C ARG A 180 -20.14 -11.42 -5.08
N ASP A 181 -20.80 -12.15 -4.19
CA ASP A 181 -20.85 -13.61 -4.20
C ASP A 181 -22.09 -14.07 -3.43
N GLU A 182 -23.03 -14.71 -4.11
CA GLU A 182 -24.31 -15.16 -3.51
C GLU A 182 -24.10 -16.13 -2.34
N ARG A 183 -22.99 -16.87 -2.33
CA ARG A 183 -22.65 -17.78 -1.22
C ARG A 183 -22.30 -17.00 0.04
N VAL A 184 -21.67 -15.83 -0.11
CA VAL A 184 -21.39 -14.92 1.01
C VAL A 184 -22.68 -14.28 1.49
N ASP A 185 -23.60 -13.93 0.60
CA ASP A 185 -24.92 -13.42 0.99
C ASP A 185 -25.69 -14.47 1.81
N ALA A 186 -25.66 -15.75 1.39
CA ALA A 186 -26.24 -16.86 2.15
C ALA A 186 -25.55 -17.08 3.51
N LEU A 187 -24.22 -16.94 3.58
CA LEU A 187 -23.46 -16.98 4.83
C LEU A 187 -23.93 -15.90 5.80
N LEU A 188 -24.11 -14.67 5.30
CA LEU A 188 -24.59 -13.55 6.11
C LEU A 188 -26.00 -13.81 6.65
N ALA A 189 -26.92 -14.30 5.80
CA ALA A 189 -28.27 -14.69 6.22
C ALA A 189 -28.24 -15.77 7.33
N ALA A 190 -27.41 -16.80 7.16
CA ALA A 190 -27.27 -17.88 8.15
C ALA A 190 -26.73 -17.40 9.51
N MET A 191 -25.93 -16.32 9.54
CA MET A 191 -25.51 -15.70 10.81
C MET A 191 -26.70 -15.06 11.55
N GLU A 192 -27.65 -14.46 10.81
CA GLU A 192 -28.80 -13.71 11.33
C GLU A 192 -29.90 -14.60 11.88
N GLU A 193 -30.20 -15.69 11.17
CA GLU A 193 -31.30 -16.60 11.53
C GLU A 193 -31.00 -17.42 12.79
N GLY A 194 -29.73 -17.46 13.23
CA GLY A 194 -29.30 -18.49 14.17
C GLY A 194 -29.46 -19.89 13.56
N ALA A 195 -29.22 -20.94 14.36
CA ALA A 195 -28.93 -22.30 13.88
C ALA A 195 -30.02 -23.06 13.07
N GLN A 196 -30.99 -22.38 12.42
CA GLN A 196 -32.19 -23.00 11.84
C GLN A 196 -32.44 -22.79 10.33
N GLY A 197 -31.63 -22.08 9.55
CA GLY A 197 -31.96 -21.87 8.11
C GLY A 197 -30.81 -21.78 7.10
N TRP A 198 -29.87 -22.74 7.10
CA TRP A 198 -28.93 -22.88 5.98
C TRP A 198 -29.56 -23.63 4.80
N ASP A 199 -29.61 -23.01 3.62
CA ASP A 199 -29.98 -23.66 2.35
C ASP A 199 -28.77 -24.39 1.73
N HIS A 200 -28.85 -25.71 1.67
CA HIS A 200 -27.77 -26.59 1.19
C HIS A 200 -27.54 -26.57 -0.33
N THR A 201 -28.36 -25.86 -1.10
CA THR A 201 -28.35 -25.95 -2.57
C THR A 201 -27.26 -25.08 -3.24
N LEU A 202 -26.67 -24.12 -2.52
CA LEU A 202 -25.70 -23.14 -3.07
C LEU A 202 -24.21 -23.58 -2.97
N ALA A 203 -23.93 -24.75 -2.40
CA ALA A 203 -22.56 -25.20 -2.13
C ALA A 203 -21.80 -25.74 -3.37
N GLN A 204 -22.42 -25.77 -4.55
CA GLN A 204 -21.82 -26.35 -5.76
C GLN A 204 -21.87 -25.36 -6.94
N GLY A 205 -20.90 -24.45 -6.97
CA GLY A 205 -20.57 -23.62 -8.12
C GLY A 205 -19.05 -23.44 -8.17
N VAL A 206 -18.45 -23.93 -9.25
CA VAL A 206 -17.00 -24.00 -9.54
C VAL A 206 -16.35 -22.62 -9.55
#